data_AF-A0A1Z4JBY8-F1
#
_entry.id   AF-A0A1Z4JBY8-F1
#
_cell.length_a   1.000
_cell.length_b   1.000
_cell.length_c   1.000
_cell.angle_alpha   90.00
_cell.angle_beta   90.00
_cell.angle_gamma   90.00
#
_symmetry.space_group_name_H-M   'P 1'
#
loop_
_entity.id
_entity.type
_entity.pdbx_description
1 polymer ?
#
loop_
_entity_poly.entity_id
_entity_poly.type
_entity_poly.pdbx_seq_one_letter_code
_entity_poly.pdbx_strand_id
1 'polypeptide(L)'
;MFFSFNSPFISSSEIRGENHLIRVMVLGMSLQDVMVLVPPQMAKFRSITVADETGKMIPAKIERVDRRVAVVFNQPVISGKTIEINFSDTDITMEEGEILLYSVTAK
;
A
#
# COMPACT_ATOMS: atom_id res chain seq x y z
N MET A 1 18.75 -7.32 -18.59
CA MET A 1 18.93 -7.87 -17.22
C MET A 1 17.55 -8.20 -16.70
N PHE A 2 17.25 -9.49 -16.50
CA PHE A 2 15.95 -9.92 -15.94
C PHE A 2 16.16 -10.16 -14.45
N PHE A 3 15.58 -9.31 -13.61
CA PHE A 3 15.52 -9.55 -12.18
C PHE A 3 14.24 -10.34 -11.89
N SER A 4 14.38 -11.56 -11.37
CA SER A 4 13.27 -12.30 -10.77
C SER A 4 13.17 -11.87 -9.31
N PHE A 5 12.17 -11.06 -8.99
CA PHE A 5 11.79 -10.75 -7.62
C PHE A 5 10.60 -11.62 -7.23
N ASN A 6 10.75 -12.43 -6.18
CA ASN A 6 9.68 -13.26 -5.61
C ASN A 6 9.03 -12.59 -4.39
N SER A 7 9.15 -11.27 -4.29
CA SER A 7 8.58 -10.47 -3.21
C SER A 7 7.69 -9.39 -3.81
N PRO A 8 6.56 -9.05 -3.15
CA PRO A 8 5.76 -7.92 -3.56
C PRO A 8 6.58 -6.63 -3.43
N PHE A 9 6.31 -5.68 -4.32
CA PHE A 9 6.97 -4.39 -4.34
C PHE A 9 5.99 -3.29 -4.72
N ILE A 10 6.30 -2.06 -4.33
CA ILE A 10 5.52 -0.89 -4.72
C ILE A 10 5.83 -0.59 -6.19
N SER A 11 4.86 -0.77 -7.08
CA SER A 11 5.00 -0.53 -8.51
C SER A 11 4.78 0.93 -8.89
N SER A 12 3.94 1.65 -8.14
CA SER A 12 3.74 3.09 -8.30
C SER A 12 3.13 3.72 -7.05
N SER A 13 3.24 5.03 -6.93
CA SER A 13 2.49 5.84 -5.97
C SER A 13 1.92 7.08 -6.66
N GLU A 14 0.76 7.54 -6.23
CA GLU A 14 0.05 8.70 -6.79
C GLU A 14 -0.57 9.51 -5.65
N ILE A 15 -0.61 10.83 -5.81
CA ILE A 15 -1.38 11.74 -4.96
C ILE A 15 -2.54 12.26 -5.81
N ARG A 16 -3.77 12.09 -5.34
CA ARG A 16 -4.98 12.55 -6.03
C ARG A 16 -5.86 13.33 -5.06
N GLY A 17 -5.71 14.66 -5.08
CA GLY A 17 -6.32 15.51 -4.06
C GLY A 17 -5.74 15.17 -2.68
N GLU A 18 -6.62 14.82 -1.73
CA GLU A 18 -6.25 14.42 -0.36
C GLU A 18 -6.05 12.90 -0.20
N ASN A 19 -5.95 12.17 -1.31
CA ASN A 19 -5.76 10.73 -1.30
C ASN A 19 -4.35 10.36 -1.72
N HIS A 20 -3.73 9.44 -0.98
CA HIS A 20 -2.45 8.83 -1.32
C HIS A 20 -2.66 7.39 -1.72
N LEU A 21 -2.30 7.07 -2.94
CA LEU A 21 -2.47 5.75 -3.50
C LEU A 21 -1.09 5.13 -3.66
N ILE A 22 -0.92 3.92 -3.15
CA ILE A 22 0.23 3.07 -3.47
C ILE A 22 -0.27 1.81 -4.17
N ARG A 23 0.38 1.43 -5.26
CA ARG A 23 0.11 0.19 -5.97
C ARG A 23 1.19 -0.81 -5.62
N VAL A 24 0.78 -1.98 -5.14
CA VAL A 24 1.67 -3.07 -4.78
C VAL A 24 1.43 -4.21 -5.76
N MET A 25 2.47 -4.57 -6.51
CA MET A 25 2.42 -5.72 -7.39
C MET A 25 2.78 -6.98 -6.60
N VAL A 26 1.89 -7.97 -6.62
CA VAL A 26 2.09 -9.26 -5.95
C VAL A 26 2.83 -10.19 -6.90
N LEU A 27 4.02 -10.64 -6.51
CA LEU A 27 4.86 -11.54 -7.29
C LEU A 27 5.31 -12.76 -6.48
N GLY A 28 5.50 -13.88 -7.16
CA GLY A 28 6.10 -15.11 -6.64
C GLY A 28 5.12 -15.99 -5.84
N MET A 29 4.39 -15.41 -4.89
CA MET A 29 3.50 -16.13 -3.97
C MET A 29 2.16 -15.41 -3.80
N SER A 30 1.15 -16.12 -3.28
CA SER A 30 -0.09 -15.49 -2.84
C SER A 30 0.16 -14.69 -1.55
N LEU A 31 -0.33 -13.47 -1.50
CA LEU A 31 -0.16 -12.54 -0.39
C LEU A 31 -1.26 -12.71 0.64
N GLN A 32 -0.90 -13.03 1.89
CA GLN A 32 -1.85 -13.16 3.01
C GLN A 32 -1.94 -11.87 3.82
N ASP A 33 -0.80 -11.22 4.00
CA ASP A 33 -0.72 -9.93 4.66
C ASP A 33 0.34 -9.02 4.02
N VAL A 34 0.10 -7.72 4.11
CA VAL A 34 1.07 -6.70 3.79
C VAL A 34 1.13 -5.68 4.91
N MET A 35 2.35 -5.39 5.36
CA MET A 35 2.62 -4.28 6.25
C MET A 35 3.28 -3.15 5.45
N VAL A 36 2.63 -2.00 5.47
CA VAL A 36 3.11 -0.75 4.88
C VAL A 36 3.65 0.13 5.99
N LEU A 37 4.90 0.56 5.88
CA LEU A 37 5.44 1.65 6.67
C LEU A 37 5.15 2.96 5.93
N VAL A 38 4.29 3.77 6.54
CA VAL A 38 3.89 5.07 6.03
C VAL A 38 4.97 6.12 6.38
N PRO A 39 5.32 7.01 5.44
CA PRO A 39 6.31 8.06 5.66
C PRO A 39 5.89 9.00 6.82
N PRO A 40 6.85 9.53 7.60
CA PRO A 40 6.56 10.41 8.74
C PRO A 40 5.82 11.69 8.34
N GLN A 41 5.98 12.17 7.11
CA GLN A 41 5.32 13.35 6.58
C GLN A 41 3.80 13.19 6.45
N MET A 42 3.30 11.95 6.37
CA MET A 42 1.87 11.64 6.40
C MET A 42 1.43 11.37 7.85
N ALA A 43 1.50 12.41 8.67
CA ALA A 43 1.25 12.29 10.10
C ALA A 43 -0.19 11.81 10.41
N LYS A 44 -1.16 12.17 9.56
CA LYS A 44 -2.58 11.86 9.75
C LYS A 44 -3.23 11.43 8.43
N PHE A 45 -4.09 10.44 8.54
CA PHE A 45 -5.00 9.99 7.49
C PHE A 45 -6.19 9.34 8.17
N ARG A 46 -7.39 9.48 7.60
CA ARG A 46 -8.64 9.10 8.28
C ARG A 46 -9.03 7.66 8.03
N SER A 47 -8.79 7.17 6.81
CA SER A 47 -9.20 5.83 6.40
C SER A 47 -8.21 5.20 5.46
N ILE A 48 -8.23 3.86 5.43
CA ILE A 48 -7.43 3.05 4.53
C ILE A 48 -8.39 2.10 3.82
N THR A 49 -8.28 2.02 2.50
CA THR A 49 -9.04 1.07 1.69
C THR A 49 -8.08 0.29 0.80
N VAL A 50 -8.45 -0.96 0.48
CA VAL A 50 -7.66 -1.80 -0.41
C VAL A 50 -8.56 -2.31 -1.54
N ALA A 51 -8.11 -2.13 -2.77
CA ALA A 51 -8.83 -2.52 -3.97
C ALA A 51 -7.92 -3.30 -4.94
N ASP A 52 -8.53 -4.03 -5.87
CA ASP A 52 -7.82 -4.65 -6.99
C ASP A 52 -7.58 -3.66 -8.14
N GLU A 53 -6.93 -4.11 -9.22
CA GLU A 53 -6.65 -3.30 -10.40
C GLU A 53 -7.89 -2.74 -11.12
N THR A 54 -9.08 -3.26 -10.82
CA THR A 54 -10.36 -2.80 -11.37
C THR A 54 -11.06 -1.78 -10.47
N GLY A 55 -10.50 -1.48 -9.30
CA GLY A 55 -11.09 -0.62 -8.28
C GLY A 55 -12.10 -1.35 -7.38
N LYS A 56 -12.20 -2.68 -7.47
CA LYS A 56 -13.09 -3.45 -6.59
C LYS A 56 -12.43 -3.65 -5.24
N MET A 57 -13.16 -3.33 -4.17
CA MET A 57 -12.70 -3.50 -2.80
C MET A 57 -12.35 -4.97 -2.49
N ILE A 58 -11.15 -5.17 -1.94
CA ILE A 58 -10.69 -6.47 -1.45
C ILE A 58 -11.00 -6.55 0.05
N PRO A 59 -11.79 -7.54 0.50
CA PRO A 59 -12.06 -7.73 1.92
C PRO A 59 -10.77 -8.03 2.69
N ALA A 60 -10.44 -7.15 3.64
CA ALA A 60 -9.27 -7.27 4.49
C ALA A 60 -9.54 -6.64 5.86
N LYS A 61 -8.87 -7.16 6.89
CA LYS A 61 -8.74 -6.51 8.19
C LYS A 61 -7.58 -5.53 8.11
N ILE A 62 -7.82 -4.28 8.50
CA ILE A 62 -6.79 -3.23 8.47
C ILE A 62 -6.57 -2.74 9.89
N GLU A 63 -5.31 -2.78 10.33
CA GLU A 63 -4.88 -2.27 11.63
C GLU A 63 -3.78 -1.24 11.45
N ARG A 64 -3.84 -0.16 12.23
CA ARG A 64 -2.82 0.89 12.25
C ARG A 64 -2.20 0.95 13.64
N VAL A 65 -0.88 0.89 13.69
CA VAL A 65 -0.09 1.17 14.89
C VAL A 65 1.00 2.16 14.51
N ASP A 66 0.91 3.37 15.03
CA ASP A 66 1.77 4.50 14.67
C ASP A 66 1.80 4.77 13.14
N ARG A 67 2.94 4.49 12.52
CA ARG A 67 3.22 4.61 11.08
C ARG A 67 3.14 3.28 10.34
N ARG A 68 2.81 2.19 11.02
CA ARG A 68 2.67 0.86 10.42
C ARG A 68 1.20 0.59 10.16
N VAL A 69 0.91 0.21 8.93
CA VAL A 69 -0.41 -0.20 8.49
C VAL A 69 -0.32 -1.67 8.10
N ALA A 70 -0.96 -2.52 8.87
CA ALA A 70 -1.09 -3.93 8.58
C ALA A 70 -2.42 -4.17 7.86
N VAL A 71 -2.35 -4.80 6.70
CA VAL A 71 -3.50 -5.27 5.92
C VAL A 71 -3.43 -6.79 5.91
N VAL A 72 -4.40 -7.43 6.53
CA VAL A 72 -4.54 -8.89 6.55
C VAL A 72 -5.72 -9.25 5.67
N PHE A 73 -5.47 -9.93 4.56
CA PHE A 73 -6.51 -10.27 3.59
C PHE A 73 -7.36 -11.43 4.09
N ASN A 74 -8.68 -11.34 3.91
CA ASN A 74 -9.58 -12.43 4.29
C ASN A 74 -9.38 -13.67 3.41
N GLN A 75 -8.93 -13.45 2.17
CA GLN A 75 -8.51 -14.48 1.23
C GLN A 75 -7.16 -14.08 0.64
N PRO A 76 -6.21 -15.02 0.45
CA PRO A 76 -4.92 -14.69 -0.13
C PRO A 76 -5.06 -14.05 -1.52
N VAL A 77 -4.34 -12.96 -1.75
CA VAL A 77 -4.29 -12.31 -3.07
C VAL A 77 -3.30 -13.08 -3.95
N ILE A 78 -3.77 -13.60 -5.08
CA ILE A 78 -2.95 -14.43 -5.97
C ILE A 78 -1.80 -13.62 -6.62
N SER A 79 -0.69 -14.31 -6.90
CA SER A 79 0.45 -13.73 -7.63
C SER A 79 0.04 -13.25 -9.02
N GLY A 80 0.70 -12.19 -9.50
CA GLY A 80 0.43 -11.52 -10.77
C GLY A 80 -0.66 -10.45 -10.70
N LYS A 81 -1.23 -10.22 -9.51
CA LYS A 81 -2.22 -9.15 -9.26
C LYS A 81 -1.56 -7.88 -8.73
N THR A 82 -2.25 -6.77 -8.96
CA THR A 82 -1.88 -5.49 -8.37
C THR A 82 -2.98 -5.11 -7.39
N ILE A 83 -2.58 -4.77 -6.18
CA ILE A 83 -3.49 -4.18 -5.20
C ILE A 83 -3.19 -2.69 -5.09
N GLU A 84 -4.23 -1.91 -4.89
CA GLU A 84 -4.14 -0.49 -4.61
C GLU A 84 -4.51 -0.27 -3.13
N ILE A 85 -3.59 0.32 -2.37
CA ILE A 85 -3.83 0.75 -1.00
C ILE A 85 -3.98 2.27 -1.05
N ASN A 86 -5.16 2.73 -0.67
CA ASN A 86 -5.50 4.14 -0.65
C ASN A 86 -5.57 4.64 0.81
N PHE A 87 -4.82 5.69 1.11
CA PHE A 87 -4.89 6.45 2.35
C PHE A 87 -5.68 7.72 2.07
N SER A 88 -6.87 7.85 2.64
CA SER A 88 -7.75 8.99 2.39
C SER A 88 -7.68 10.04 3.50
N ASP A 89 -8.03 11.27 3.13
CA ASP A 89 -7.99 12.48 3.97
C ASP A 89 -6.60 12.63 4.63
N THR A 90 -5.55 12.54 3.81
CA THR A 90 -4.17 12.62 4.26
C THR A 90 -3.76 14.07 4.47
N ASP A 91 -3.33 14.40 5.69
CA ASP A 91 -2.70 15.67 6.01
C ASP A 91 -1.19 15.48 5.89
N ILE A 92 -0.63 16.05 4.84
CA ILE A 92 0.78 15.94 4.50
C ILE A 92 1.47 17.24 4.89
N THR A 93 2.45 17.15 5.77
CA THR A 93 3.38 18.27 5.99
C THR A 93 4.65 17.96 5.21
N MET A 94 4.77 18.52 4.00
CA MET A 94 5.95 18.38 3.15
C MET A 94 6.42 19.73 2.65
N GLU A 95 7.74 19.92 2.62
CA GLU A 95 8.37 20.99 1.85
C GLU A 95 8.43 20.62 0.36
N GLU A 96 8.46 21.62 -0.51
CA GLU A 96 8.52 21.43 -1.96
C GLU A 96 9.80 20.64 -2.34
N GLY A 97 9.63 19.49 -3.00
CA GLY A 97 10.72 18.61 -3.42
C GLY A 97 11.03 17.43 -2.48
N GLU A 98 10.33 17.29 -1.35
CA GLU A 98 10.48 16.11 -0.50
C GLU A 98 9.94 14.82 -1.18
N ILE A 99 10.53 13.68 -0.82
CA ILE A 99 10.16 12.36 -1.34
C ILE A 99 9.48 11.54 -0.25
N LEU A 100 8.30 10.99 -0.56
CA LEU A 100 7.60 10.07 0.32
C LEU A 100 8.10 8.63 0.14
N LEU A 101 8.85 8.16 1.13
CA LEU A 101 9.41 6.81 1.13
C LEU A 101 8.48 5.87 1.90
N TYR A 102 7.80 5.02 1.15
CA TYR A 102 7.05 3.89 1.70
C TYR A 102 7.93 2.65 1.74
N SER A 103 7.67 1.76 2.69
CA SER A 103 8.26 0.42 2.71
C SER A 103 7.17 -0.63 2.83
N VAL A 104 7.29 -1.70 2.06
CA VAL A 104 6.37 -2.84 2.12
C VAL A 104 7.12 -4.08 2.60
N THR A 105 6.46 -4.81 3.48
CA THR A 105 6.85 -6.17 3.88
C THR A 105 5.61 -7.04 3.83
N ALA A 106 5.78 -8.32 3.53
CA ALA A 106 4.68 -9.19 3.20
C ALA A 106 4.97 -10.64 3.57
N LYS A 107 3.90 -11.41 3.80
CA LYS A 107 3.94 -12.86 4.00
C LYS A 107 2.85 -13.56 3.20
#